data_AF-A0A8J5NL48-F1
#
_entry.id   AF-A0A8J5NL48-F1
#
_cell.length_a   1.000
_cell.length_b   1.000
_cell.length_c   1.000
_cell.angle_alpha   90.00
_cell.angle_beta   90.00
_cell.angle_gamma   90.00
#
_symmetry.space_group_name_H-M   'P 1'
#
loop_
_entity.id
_entity.type
_entity.pdbx_description
1 polymer ?
#
loop_
_entity_poly.entity_id
_entity_poly.type
_entity_poly.pdbx_seq_one_letter_code
_entity_poly.pdbx_strand_id
1 'polypeptide(L)'
;MVPFKVGSVDVLMRDTLRSQAPPAEPKTVQLLAGHKKRPGSRSFPCPVILDQDQILTLRDGTKIHADIFRPQTDAKVPANRTLSTGK
;
A
#
# COMPACT_ATOMS: atom_id res chain seq x y z
N MET A 1 23.85 -13.60 21.16
CA MET A 1 22.57 -12.90 21.38
C MET A 1 21.88 -13.55 22.57
N VAL A 2 21.62 -12.81 23.64
CA VAL A 2 20.94 -13.35 24.84
C VAL A 2 19.46 -13.53 24.51
N PRO A 3 18.81 -14.66 24.85
CA PRO A 3 17.39 -14.85 24.58
C PRO A 3 16.58 -13.82 25.37
N PHE A 4 15.80 -13.00 24.67
CA PHE A 4 14.87 -12.09 25.31
C PHE A 4 13.66 -12.89 25.79
N LYS A 5 13.43 -12.95 27.10
CA LYS A 5 12.28 -13.64 27.69
C LYS A 5 11.27 -12.63 28.22
N VAL A 6 9.99 -12.86 27.94
CA VAL A 6 8.88 -12.15 28.58
C VAL A 6 8.09 -13.18 29.38
N GLY A 7 8.23 -13.14 30.71
CA GLY A 7 7.70 -14.20 31.57
C GLY A 7 8.28 -15.57 31.21
N SER A 8 7.40 -16.50 30.83
CA SER A 8 7.77 -17.86 30.41
C SER A 8 7.98 -18.04 28.90
N VAL A 9 7.87 -16.98 28.09
CA VAL A 9 7.93 -17.06 26.63
C VAL A 9 9.29 -16.60 26.10
N ASP A 10 9.91 -17.45 25.27
CA ASP A 10 11.12 -17.13 24.52
C ASP A 10 10.76 -16.30 23.28
N VAL A 11 11.25 -15.06 23.23
CA VAL A 11 11.02 -14.17 22.09
C VAL A 11 12.12 -14.39 21.04
N LEU A 12 11.73 -14.96 19.91
CA LEU A 12 12.59 -15.11 18.74
C LEU A 12 12.74 -13.77 18.03
N MET A 13 13.68 -12.94 18.50
CA MET A 13 14.11 -11.74 17.78
C MET A 13 14.94 -12.18 16.56
N ARG A 14 14.44 -11.94 15.35
CA ARG A 14 15.24 -12.02 14.13
C ARG A 14 15.45 -10.62 13.59
N ASP A 15 16.66 -10.35 13.13
CA ASP A 15 16.92 -9.12 12.39
C ASP A 15 15.98 -9.04 11.19
N THR A 16 15.25 -7.94 11.09
CA THR A 16 14.43 -7.67 9.91
C THR A 16 15.37 -7.53 8.73
N LEU A 17 15.31 -8.47 7.79
CA LEU A 17 16.03 -8.34 6.54
C LEU A 17 15.49 -7.13 5.80
N ARG A 18 16.38 -6.22 5.40
CA ARG A 18 16.02 -5.10 4.54
C ARG A 18 15.42 -5.67 3.25
N SER A 19 14.26 -5.15 2.84
CA SER A 19 13.65 -5.51 1.56
C SER A 19 14.68 -5.32 0.45
N GLN A 20 14.93 -6.37 -0.34
CA GLN A 20 15.81 -6.31 -1.51
C GLN A 20 15.08 -5.81 -2.76
N ALA A 21 13.78 -5.55 -2.67
CA ALA A 21 13.03 -5.01 -3.79
C ALA A 21 13.53 -3.61 -4.15
N PRO A 22 13.68 -3.28 -5.43
CA PRO A 22 14.00 -1.93 -5.85
C PRO A 22 12.92 -0.95 -5.33
N PRO A 23 13.30 0.30 -5.03
CA PRO A 23 12.34 1.33 -4.65
C PRO A 23 11.23 1.43 -5.69
N ALA A 24 9.98 1.39 -5.24
CA ALA A 24 8.85 1.47 -6.15
C ALA A 24 8.74 2.89 -6.72
N GLU A 25 8.70 3.00 -8.05
CA GLU A 25 8.59 4.27 -8.74
C GLU A 25 7.12 4.67 -8.94
N PRO A 26 6.78 5.95 -8.70
CA PRO A 26 5.40 6.42 -8.87
C PRO A 26 4.97 6.32 -10.34
N LYS A 27 3.80 5.71 -10.57
CA LYS A 27 3.25 5.58 -11.93
C LYS A 27 1.75 5.76 -11.94
N THR A 28 1.23 6.34 -13.02
CA THR A 28 -0.20 6.48 -13.26
C THR A 28 -0.66 5.51 -14.34
N VAL A 29 -1.68 4.72 -14.04
CA VAL A 29 -2.25 3.71 -14.94
C VAL A 29 -3.75 3.94 -15.06
N GLN A 30 -4.28 3.90 -16.28
CA GLN A 30 -5.71 3.89 -16.51
C GLN A 30 -6.22 2.45 -16.52
N LEU A 31 -7.17 2.15 -15.64
CA LEU A 31 -7.84 0.86 -15.54
C LEU A 31 -9.23 0.99 -16.14
N LEU A 32 -9.51 0.20 -17.18
CA LEU A 32 -10.83 0.16 -17.81
C LEU A 32 -11.85 -0.54 -16.90
N ALA A 33 -13.14 -0.26 -17.16
CA ALA A 33 -14.23 -0.97 -16.51
C ALA A 33 -14.08 -2.49 -16.73
N GLY A 34 -14.32 -3.29 -15.69
CA GLY A 34 -14.12 -4.74 -15.74
C GLY A 34 -12.72 -5.22 -15.35
N HIS A 35 -11.72 -4.33 -15.21
CA HIS A 35 -10.37 -4.72 -14.79
C HIS A 35 -10.38 -5.41 -13.41
N LYS A 36 -9.61 -6.51 -13.30
CA LYS A 36 -9.44 -7.28 -12.06
C LYS A 36 -7.96 -7.39 -11.71
N LYS A 37 -7.58 -7.08 -10.47
CA LYS A 37 -6.20 -7.22 -9.99
C LYS A 37 -5.77 -8.69 -9.87
N ARG A 38 -6.68 -9.59 -9.49
CA ARG A 38 -6.46 -11.04 -9.34
C ARG A 38 -7.71 -11.82 -9.77
N PRO A 39 -7.60 -13.12 -10.12
CA PRO A 39 -8.73 -13.94 -10.57
C PRO A 39 -9.93 -14.04 -9.61
N GLY A 40 -9.76 -13.71 -8.32
CA GLY A 40 -10.84 -13.67 -7.31
C GLY A 40 -11.27 -12.27 -6.85
N SER A 41 -10.70 -11.19 -7.40
CA SER A 41 -11.04 -9.83 -7.00
C SER A 41 -12.31 -9.34 -7.68
N ARG A 42 -13.09 -8.49 -6.99
CA ARG A 42 -14.21 -7.76 -7.59
C ARG A 42 -13.70 -6.87 -8.73
N SER A 43 -14.34 -6.92 -9.88
CA SER A 43 -14.03 -6.05 -11.02
C SER A 43 -14.44 -4.61 -10.74
N PHE A 44 -13.68 -3.66 -11.29
CA PHE A 44 -14.05 -2.26 -11.21
C PHE A 44 -15.34 -1.99 -12.00
N PRO A 45 -16.35 -1.34 -11.41
CA PRO A 45 -17.63 -1.07 -12.07
C PRO A 45 -17.54 0.09 -13.08
N CYS A 46 -16.51 0.91 -13.00
CA CYS A 46 -16.26 2.05 -13.88
C CYS A 46 -14.76 2.15 -14.21
N PRO A 47 -14.35 2.95 -15.21
CA PRO A 47 -12.96 3.28 -15.44
C PRO A 47 -12.36 4.03 -14.25
N VAL A 48 -11.17 3.63 -13.83
CA VAL A 48 -10.47 4.16 -12.65
C VAL A 48 -9.04 4.50 -13.05
N ILE A 49 -8.57 5.67 -12.66
CA ILE A 49 -7.17 6.03 -12.73
C ILE A 49 -6.52 5.57 -11.42
N LEU A 50 -5.44 4.82 -11.55
CA LEU A 50 -4.65 4.29 -10.45
C LEU A 50 -3.28 4.96 -10.46
N ASP A 51 -3.01 5.79 -9.46
CA ASP A 51 -1.66 6.27 -9.18
C ASP A 51 -1.02 5.32 -8.17
N GLN A 52 -0.09 4.49 -8.63
CA GLN A 52 0.66 3.57 -7.77
C GLN A 52 1.86 4.27 -7.15
N ASP A 53 2.18 3.86 -5.93
CA ASP A 53 3.41 4.23 -5.21
C ASP A 53 3.65 5.74 -5.09
N GLN A 54 2.58 6.52 -4.94
CA GLN A 54 2.69 7.96 -4.76
C GLN A 54 3.32 8.30 -3.41
N ILE A 55 4.35 9.15 -3.46
CA ILE A 55 5.09 9.57 -2.28
C ILE A 55 4.31 10.71 -1.60
N LEU A 56 3.83 10.45 -0.39
CA LEU A 56 3.24 11.46 0.48
C LEU A 56 4.23 11.78 1.60
N THR A 57 4.60 13.04 1.71
CA THR A 57 5.47 13.52 2.79
C THR A 57 4.63 13.95 3.99
N LEU A 58 4.90 13.33 5.13
CA LEU A 58 4.26 13.65 6.41
C LEU A 58 4.91 14.88 7.06
N ARG A 59 4.29 15.38 8.13
CA ARG A 59 4.73 16.60 8.83
C ARG A 59 6.14 16.50 9.42
N ASP A 60 6.55 15.28 9.78
CA ASP A 60 7.85 14.93 10.33
C ASP A 60 8.92 14.68 9.24
N GLY A 61 8.56 14.84 7.95
CA GLY A 61 9.44 14.55 6.82
C GLY A 61 9.45 13.08 6.40
N THR A 62 8.72 12.21 7.10
CA THR A 62 8.60 10.80 6.74
C THR A 62 7.88 10.64 5.40
N LYS A 63 8.42 9.81 4.51
CA LYS A 63 7.83 9.49 3.20
C LYS A 63 7.04 8.19 3.28
N ILE A 64 5.74 8.26 3.01
CA ILE A 64 4.89 7.06 2.86
C ILE A 64 4.50 6.88 1.39
N HIS A 65 4.39 5.64 0.96
CA HIS A 65 3.91 5.29 -0.37
C HIS A 65 2.44 4.91 -0.29
N ALA A 66 1.62 5.45 -1.20
CA ALA A 66 0.19 5.18 -1.25
C ALA A 66 -0.29 4.93 -2.68
N ASP A 67 -1.20 3.97 -2.82
CA ASP A 67 -1.95 3.75 -4.05
C ASP A 67 -3.25 4.56 -4.01
N ILE A 68 -3.44 5.42 -5.01
CA ILE A 68 -4.62 6.28 -5.14
C ILE A 68 -5.50 5.76 -6.28
N PHE A 69 -6.71 5.33 -5.94
CA PHE A 69 -7.72 4.91 -6.92
C PHE A 69 -8.76 6.03 -7.07
N ARG A 70 -8.77 6.71 -8.22
CA ARG A 70 -9.72 7.79 -8.53
C ARG A 70 -10.61 7.39 -9.72
N PRO A 71 -11.95 7.49 -9.62
CA PRO A 71 -12.80 7.24 -10.78
C PRO A 71 -12.50 8.29 -11.86
N GLN A 72 -12.58 7.89 -13.14
CA GLN A 72 -12.40 8.81 -14.27
C GLN A 72 -13.68 9.63 -14.49
N THR A 73 -14.00 10.49 -13.51
CA THR A 73 -15.17 11.38 -13.52
C THR A 73 -14.77 12.72 -12.95
N ASP A 74 -15.35 13.82 -13.46
CA ASP A 74 -15.07 15.17 -12.96
C ASP A 74 -15.80 15.52 -11.64
N ALA A 75 -16.65 14.60 -11.14
CA ALA A 75 -17.36 14.77 -9.89
C ALA A 75 -16.45 14.58 -8.68
N LYS A 76 -16.57 15.47 -7.69
CA LYS A 76 -15.93 15.28 -6.38
C LYS A 76 -16.59 14.12 -5.65
N VAL A 77 -15.82 13.07 -5.39
CA VAL A 77 -16.25 11.87 -4.66
C VAL A 77 -15.59 11.78 -3.29
N PRO A 78 -16.24 11.17 -2.28
CA PRO A 78 -15.63 10.95 -0.98
C PRO A 78 -14.40 10.03 -1.09
N ALA A 79 -13.33 10.39 -0.37
CA ALA A 79 -12.09 9.62 -0.35
C ALA A 79 -12.08 8.63 0.82
N ASN A 80 -12.00 7.34 0.51
CA ASN A 80 -11.84 6.28 1.51
C ASN A 80 -10.35 5.93 1.67
N ARG A 81 -9.79 6.15 2.86
CA ARG A 81 -8.39 5.84 3.16
C ARG A 81 -8.31 4.55 3.97
N THR A 82 -7.54 3.58 3.48
CA THR A 82 -7.18 2.38 4.24
C THR A 82 -5.68 2.37 4.43
N LEU A 83 -5.21 2.20 5.68
CA LEU A 83 -3.80 2.06 6.00
C LEU A 83 -3.56 0.60 6.41
N SER A 84 -2.63 -0.07 5.74
CA SER A 84 -2.14 -1.38 6.18
C SER A 84 -0.84 -1.18 6.95
N THR A 85 -0.83 -1.52 8.23
CA THR A 85 0.42 -1.69 8.98
C THR A 85 1.01 -3.03 8.56
N GLY A 86 2.19 -3.02 7.95
CA GLY A 86 2.91 -4.25 7.59
C GLY A 86 3.13 -5.09 8.85
N LYS A 87 2.75 -6.37 8.79
CA LYS A 87 3.12 -7.38 9.80
C LYS A 87 4.55 -7.85 9.61
#